data_AF-A0A962XM96-F1
#
_entry.id   AF-A0A962XM96-F1
#
_cell.length_a   1.000
_cell.length_b   1.000
_cell.length_c   1.000
_cell.angle_alpha   90.00
_cell.angle_beta   90.00
_cell.angle_gamma   90.00
#
_symmetry.space_group_name_H-M   'P 1'
#
loop_
_entity.id
_entity.type
_entity.pdbx_description
1 polymer ?
#
loop_
_entity_poly.entity_id
_entity_poly.type
_entity_poly.pdbx_seq_one_letter_code
_entity_poly.pdbx_strand_id
1 'polypeptide(L)'
;MALALPKNPALPTEEEARLAAESSRKLAAIIGHGAAARLRLIDGNDEITVPVSAIPLLADILNQMAQGNAVSLVPIGHTLTTQQAADLLNVSRPYLVKLLEAGKIGFTKVGRHRRIKYKDLLNYMEQADETSRQSVNELSRQAQELGMGY
;
A
#
# COMPACT_ATOMS: atom_id res chain seq x y z
N MET A 1 -5.49 -17.06 15.76
CA MET A 1 -4.64 -17.35 14.58
C MET A 1 -3.87 -16.10 14.23
N ALA A 2 -2.54 -16.13 14.30
CA ALA A 2 -1.70 -15.04 13.83
C ALA A 2 -1.61 -15.13 12.31
N LEU A 3 -2.10 -14.11 11.60
CA LEU A 3 -1.94 -14.02 10.16
C LEU A 3 -0.45 -13.74 9.88
N ALA A 4 0.26 -14.73 9.35
CA ALA A 4 1.58 -14.51 8.79
C ALA A 4 1.41 -13.60 7.57
N LEU A 5 1.89 -12.36 7.66
CA LEU A 5 2.21 -11.61 6.46
C LEU A 5 3.15 -12.49 5.61
N PRO A 6 2.97 -12.59 4.28
CA PRO A 6 3.93 -13.29 3.46
C PRO A 6 5.33 -12.77 3.79
N LYS A 7 6.24 -13.70 4.11
CA LYS A 7 7.62 -13.42 4.47
C LYS A 7 8.28 -12.69 3.30
N ASN A 8 8.46 -11.38 3.48
CA ASN A 8 9.27 -10.49 2.66
C ASN A 8 8.84 -10.43 1.18
N PRO A 9 8.15 -9.38 0.71
CA PRO A 9 7.87 -9.25 -0.71
C PRO A 9 9.20 -9.17 -1.46
N ALA A 10 9.45 -10.15 -2.33
CA ALA A 10 10.67 -10.19 -3.12
C ALA A 10 10.60 -9.12 -4.21
N LEU A 11 11.75 -8.52 -4.53
CA LEU A 11 11.86 -7.66 -5.70
C LEU A 11 11.62 -8.51 -6.95
N PRO A 12 10.82 -8.03 -7.91
CA PRO A 12 10.65 -8.73 -9.18
C PRO A 12 11.98 -8.81 -9.92
N THR A 13 12.22 -9.93 -10.57
CA THR A 13 13.31 -10.07 -11.54
C THR A 13 13.07 -9.16 -12.75
N GLU A 14 14.11 -8.92 -13.55
CA GLU A 14 13.99 -8.08 -14.75
C GLU A 14 12.98 -8.65 -15.77
N GLU A 15 12.95 -9.98 -15.91
CA GLU A 15 11.96 -10.66 -16.75
C GLU A 15 10.53 -10.51 -16.20
N GLU A 16 10.34 -10.65 -14.88
CA GLU A 16 9.04 -10.44 -14.24
C GLU A 16 8.56 -8.99 -14.37
N ALA A 17 9.45 -8.01 -14.19
CA ALA A 17 9.13 -6.60 -14.37
C ALA A 17 8.70 -6.29 -15.81
N ARG A 18 9.44 -6.84 -16.80
CA ARG A 18 9.10 -6.70 -18.23
C ARG A 18 7.76 -7.34 -18.56
N LEU A 19 7.52 -8.56 -18.09
CA LEU A 19 6.26 -9.27 -18.28
C LEU A 19 5.10 -8.52 -17.61
N ALA A 20 5.32 -7.97 -16.41
CA ALA A 20 4.33 -7.19 -15.70
C ALA A 20 3.97 -5.89 -16.44
N ALA A 21 4.95 -5.22 -17.04
CA ALA A 21 4.72 -4.03 -17.85
C ALA A 21 3.85 -4.32 -19.09
N GLU A 22 4.11 -5.44 -19.79
CA GLU A 22 3.31 -5.86 -20.93
C GLU A 22 1.89 -6.26 -20.52
N SER A 23 1.80 -7.08 -19.46
CA SER A 23 0.53 -7.60 -18.95
C SER A 23 -0.36 -6.48 -18.41
N SER A 24 0.20 -5.50 -17.69
CA SER A 24 -0.53 -4.34 -17.17
C SER A 24 -1.17 -3.52 -18.30
N ARG A 25 -0.43 -3.26 -19.40
CA ARG A 25 -0.99 -2.55 -20.57
C ARG A 25 -2.15 -3.31 -21.22
N LYS A 26 -2.02 -4.63 -21.39
CA LYS A 26 -3.09 -5.49 -21.92
C LYS A 26 -4.30 -5.49 -21.00
N LEU A 27 -4.08 -5.58 -19.69
CA LEU A 27 -5.14 -5.60 -18.69
C LEU A 27 -5.89 -4.26 -18.65
N ALA A 28 -5.17 -3.13 -18.71
CA ALA A 28 -5.76 -1.79 -18.76
C ALA A 28 -6.68 -1.58 -19.98
N ALA A 29 -6.37 -2.20 -21.12
CA ALA A 29 -7.23 -2.15 -22.31
C ALA A 29 -8.55 -2.94 -22.15
N ILE A 30 -8.60 -3.89 -21.21
CA ILE A 30 -9.78 -4.76 -20.97
C ILE A 30 -10.66 -4.19 -19.85
N ILE A 31 -10.09 -3.47 -18.88
CA ILE A 31 -10.82 -2.85 -17.76
C ILE A 31 -11.87 -1.86 -18.30
N GLY A 32 -13.13 -2.06 -17.93
CA GLY A 32 -14.24 -1.16 -18.29
C GLY A 32 -15.30 -1.75 -19.23
N HIS A 33 -15.10 -2.94 -19.78
CA HIS A 33 -16.00 -3.54 -20.79
C HIS A 33 -17.22 -4.31 -20.21
N GLY A 34 -17.64 -3.99 -18.99
CA GLY A 34 -18.92 -4.45 -18.42
C GLY A 34 -18.92 -5.81 -17.69
N ALA A 35 -20.10 -6.18 -17.18
CA ALA A 35 -20.33 -7.29 -16.24
C ALA A 35 -19.98 -8.70 -16.75
N ALA A 36 -19.57 -8.84 -18.02
CA ALA A 36 -19.22 -10.12 -18.64
C ALA A 36 -17.71 -10.42 -18.63
N ALA A 37 -16.86 -9.50 -18.15
CA ALA A 37 -15.43 -9.75 -18.00
C ALA A 37 -15.20 -11.00 -17.14
N ARG A 38 -14.17 -11.78 -17.45
CA ARG A 38 -13.73 -12.92 -16.63
C ARG A 38 -12.21 -12.94 -16.62
N LEU A 39 -11.63 -13.15 -15.45
CA LEU A 39 -10.20 -13.42 -15.32
C LEU A 39 -10.02 -14.92 -15.18
N ARG A 40 -9.20 -15.53 -16.05
CA ARG A 40 -8.84 -16.95 -15.99
C ARG A 40 -7.34 -17.03 -15.78
N LEU A 41 -6.93 -17.78 -14.77
CA LEU A 41 -5.53 -18.11 -14.53
C LEU A 41 -5.28 -19.52 -15.06
N ILE A 42 -4.26 -19.69 -15.88
CA ILE A 42 -3.88 -20.97 -16.46
C ILE A 42 -2.52 -21.37 -15.89
N ASP A 43 -2.43 -22.56 -15.32
CA ASP A 43 -1.19 -23.17 -14.87
C ASP A 43 -1.13 -24.62 -15.36
N GLY A 44 -0.29 -24.88 -16.38
CA GLY A 44 -0.29 -26.14 -17.10
C GLY A 44 -1.66 -26.45 -17.71
N ASN A 45 -2.33 -27.49 -17.20
CA ASN A 45 -3.68 -27.89 -17.63
C ASN A 45 -4.79 -27.36 -16.72
N ASP A 46 -4.44 -26.74 -15.59
CA ASP A 46 -5.42 -26.23 -14.64
C ASP A 46 -5.86 -24.83 -15.05
N GLU A 47 -7.17 -24.60 -14.96
CA GLU A 47 -7.76 -23.32 -15.26
C GLU A 47 -8.67 -22.84 -14.13
N ILE A 48 -8.27 -21.72 -13.52
CA ILE A 48 -8.93 -21.14 -12.35
C ILE A 48 -9.66 -19.88 -12.78
N THR A 49 -10.96 -19.81 -12.48
CA THR A 49 -11.74 -18.59 -12.69
C THR A 49 -11.59 -17.67 -11.47
N VAL A 50 -11.14 -16.43 -11.71
CA VAL A 50 -10.90 -15.42 -10.68
C VAL A 50 -11.99 -14.34 -10.76
N PRO A 51 -12.46 -13.80 -9.61
CA PRO A 51 -13.45 -12.73 -9.60
C PRO A 51 -12.99 -11.48 -10.38
N VAL A 52 -13.91 -10.87 -11.11
CA VAL A 52 -13.66 -9.62 -11.86
C VAL A 52 -13.22 -8.47 -10.96
N SER A 53 -13.66 -8.46 -9.70
CA SER A 53 -13.26 -7.46 -8.71
C SER A 53 -11.77 -7.51 -8.37
N ALA A 54 -11.07 -8.59 -8.69
CA ALA A 54 -9.62 -8.69 -8.51
C ALA A 54 -8.83 -8.03 -9.64
N ILE A 55 -9.46 -7.72 -10.79
CA ILE A 55 -8.77 -7.16 -11.95
C ILE A 55 -8.11 -5.81 -11.63
N PRO A 56 -8.77 -4.82 -10.97
CA PRO A 56 -8.11 -3.56 -10.63
C PRO A 56 -6.89 -3.76 -9.71
N LEU A 57 -7.04 -4.62 -8.68
CA LEU A 57 -5.94 -4.94 -7.77
C LEU A 57 -4.77 -5.59 -8.51
N LEU A 58 -5.04 -6.51 -9.44
CA LEU A 58 -4.01 -7.14 -10.25
C LEU A 58 -3.30 -6.12 -11.16
N ALA A 59 -4.04 -5.18 -11.74
CA ALA A 59 -3.45 -4.11 -12.55
C ALA A 59 -2.48 -3.25 -11.74
N ASP A 60 -2.85 -2.89 -10.51
CA ASP A 60 -1.98 -2.14 -9.59
C ASP A 60 -0.73 -2.95 -9.21
N ILE A 61 -0.89 -4.24 -8.87
CA ILE A 61 0.24 -5.14 -8.57
C ILE A 61 1.21 -5.20 -9.75
N LEU A 62 0.71 -5.43 -10.97
CA LEU A 62 1.55 -5.52 -12.17
C LEU A 62 2.25 -4.18 -12.48
N ASN A 63 1.59 -3.05 -12.25
CA ASN A 63 2.21 -1.74 -12.42
C ASN A 63 3.35 -1.50 -11.42
N GLN A 64 3.16 -1.90 -10.15
CA GLN A 64 4.23 -1.83 -9.15
C GLN A 64 5.40 -2.75 -9.51
N MET A 65 5.13 -3.99 -9.93
CA MET A 65 6.17 -4.92 -10.36
C MET A 65 6.94 -4.40 -11.59
N ALA A 66 6.25 -3.78 -12.54
CA ALA A 66 6.86 -3.16 -13.72
C ALA A 66 7.84 -2.02 -13.37
N GLN A 67 7.63 -1.35 -12.23
CA GLN A 67 8.52 -0.31 -11.71
C GLN A 67 9.67 -0.88 -10.87
N GLY A 68 9.77 -2.20 -10.72
CA GLY A 68 10.76 -2.86 -9.88
C GLY A 68 10.39 -2.89 -8.41
N ASN A 69 9.16 -2.53 -8.04
CA ASN A 69 8.74 -2.47 -6.64
C ASN A 69 8.30 -3.85 -6.14
N ALA A 70 8.68 -4.16 -4.91
CA ALA A 70 8.15 -5.31 -4.18
C ALA A 70 6.70 -5.04 -3.74
N VAL A 71 5.80 -6.02 -3.90
CA VAL A 71 4.37 -5.84 -3.63
C VAL A 71 3.89 -6.74 -2.49
N SER A 72 3.09 -6.19 -1.58
CA SER A 72 2.48 -6.92 -0.46
C SER A 72 0.98 -6.59 -0.35
N LEU A 73 0.17 -7.61 -0.12
CA LEU A 73 -1.27 -7.46 0.13
C LEU A 73 -1.57 -7.43 1.63
N VAL A 74 -2.25 -6.37 2.08
CA VAL A 74 -2.66 -6.20 3.48
C VAL A 74 -4.19 -6.26 3.56
N PRO A 75 -4.78 -7.31 4.19
CA PRO A 75 -6.23 -7.42 4.29
C PRO A 75 -6.87 -6.28 5.11
N ILE A 76 -7.80 -5.57 4.49
CA ILE A 76 -8.56 -4.48 5.12
C ILE A 76 -9.68 -5.12 5.97
N GLY A 77 -9.54 -5.06 7.30
CA GLY A 77 -10.48 -5.66 8.25
C GLY A 77 -9.81 -6.19 9.51
N HIS A 78 -8.49 -6.34 9.48
CA HIS A 78 -7.73 -6.81 10.62
C HIS A 78 -7.10 -5.65 11.38
N THR A 79 -6.97 -5.84 12.69
CA THR A 79 -6.13 -4.96 13.51
C THR A 79 -4.67 -5.33 13.32
N LEU A 80 -3.85 -4.34 12.98
CA LEU A 80 -2.40 -4.44 12.91
C LEU A 80 -1.77 -4.51 14.30
N THR A 81 -0.66 -5.22 14.40
CA THR A 81 0.27 -5.06 15.53
C THR A 81 1.03 -3.73 15.41
N THR A 82 1.65 -3.29 16.51
CA THR A 82 2.51 -2.10 16.49
C THR A 82 3.71 -2.25 15.56
N GLN A 83 4.20 -3.47 15.30
CA GLN A 83 5.31 -3.64 14.36
C GLN A 83 4.82 -3.40 12.93
N GLN A 84 3.75 -4.11 12.53
CA GLN A 84 3.16 -3.96 11.19
C GLN A 84 2.76 -2.52 10.87
N ALA A 85 2.18 -1.81 11.83
CA ALA A 85 1.82 -0.41 11.64
C ALA A 85 3.05 0.52 11.55
N ALA A 86 4.15 0.20 12.24
CA ALA A 86 5.37 0.97 12.16
C ALA A 86 6.07 0.75 10.81
N ASP A 87 6.07 -0.49 10.33
CA ASP A 87 6.60 -0.86 9.02
C ASP A 87 5.82 -0.15 7.89
N LEU A 88 4.49 -0.10 7.98
CA LEU A 88 3.64 0.60 7.01
C LEU A 88 3.84 2.12 7.00
N LEU A 89 4.10 2.73 8.16
CA LEU A 89 4.44 4.15 8.26
C LEU A 89 5.90 4.47 7.93
N ASN A 90 6.73 3.44 7.69
CA ASN A 90 8.17 3.56 7.54
C ASN A 90 8.85 4.31 8.70
N VAL A 91 8.43 4.01 9.94
CA VAL A 91 8.97 4.61 11.18
C VAL A 91 9.40 3.54 12.18
N SER A 92 10.17 3.94 13.19
CA SER A 92 10.53 3.03 14.27
C SER A 92 9.31 2.65 15.14
N ARG A 93 9.27 1.41 15.62
CA ARG A 93 8.21 0.95 16.56
C ARG A 93 8.09 1.84 17.81
N PRO A 94 9.18 2.30 18.46
CA PRO A 94 9.06 3.23 19.59
C PRO A 94 8.39 4.56 19.23
N TYR A 95 8.66 5.09 18.03
CA TYR A 95 8.02 6.31 17.55
C TYR A 95 6.51 6.10 17.35
N LEU A 96 6.10 5.01 16.70
CA LEU A 96 4.68 4.67 16.60
C LEU A 96 4.02 4.58 17.99
N VAL A 97 4.67 3.93 18.96
CA VAL A 97 4.10 3.83 20.31
C VAL A 97 3.85 5.20 20.94
N LYS A 98 4.75 6.17 20.74
CA LYS A 98 4.53 7.55 21.20
C LYS A 98 3.31 8.19 20.53
N LEU A 99 3.10 7.98 19.23
CA LEU A 99 1.92 8.48 18.52
C LEU A 99 0.62 7.89 19.07
N LEU A 100 0.62 6.59 19.38
CA LEU A 100 -0.53 5.90 19.96
C LEU A 100 -0.84 6.42 21.37
N GLU A 101 0.19 6.59 22.21
CA GLU A 101 0.04 7.12 23.57
C GLU A 101 -0.37 8.60 23.59
N ALA A 102 0.03 9.36 22.58
CA ALA A 102 -0.42 10.74 22.35
C ALA A 102 -1.84 10.84 21.74
N GLY A 103 -2.51 9.70 21.47
CA GLY A 103 -3.85 9.67 20.90
C GLY A 103 -3.94 10.11 19.43
N LYS A 104 -2.81 10.21 18.73
CA LYS A 104 -2.76 10.60 17.31
C LYS A 104 -3.29 9.50 16.38
N ILE A 105 -3.17 8.26 16.80
CA ILE A 105 -3.67 7.08 16.06
C ILE A 105 -4.50 6.25 17.03
N GLY A 106 -5.71 5.87 16.62
CA GLY A 106 -6.60 5.02 17.41
C GLY A 106 -6.00 3.62 17.62
N PHE A 107 -6.14 3.10 18.85
CA PHE A 107 -5.77 1.71 19.14
C PHE A 107 -6.67 1.10 20.21
N THR A 108 -6.69 -0.22 20.21
CA THR A 108 -7.33 -1.03 21.26
C THR A 108 -6.27 -1.90 21.92
N LYS A 109 -6.50 -2.28 23.18
CA LYS A 109 -5.68 -3.27 23.87
C LYS A 109 -6.36 -4.62 23.78
N VAL A 110 -5.61 -5.64 23.35
CA VAL A 110 -5.99 -7.05 23.42
C VAL A 110 -5.00 -7.73 24.36
N GLY A 111 -5.43 -7.94 25.61
CA GLY A 111 -4.52 -8.29 26.70
C GLY A 111 -3.46 -7.20 26.92
N ARG A 112 -2.17 -7.59 26.87
CA ARG A 112 -1.03 -6.66 27.02
C ARG A 112 -0.63 -5.95 25.73
N HIS A 113 -1.17 -6.34 24.59
CA HIS A 113 -0.72 -5.85 23.29
C HIS A 113 -1.66 -4.80 22.72
N ARG A 114 -1.07 -3.79 22.07
CA ARG A 114 -1.82 -2.79 21.29
C ARG A 114 -2.16 -3.35 19.90
N ARG A 115 -3.33 -2.96 19.41
CA ARG A 115 -3.92 -3.34 18.13
C ARG A 115 -4.51 -2.11 17.45
N ILE A 116 -4.11 -1.87 16.22
CA ILE A 116 -4.41 -0.65 15.47
C ILE A 116 -5.29 -1.03 14.30
N LYS A 117 -6.47 -0.44 14.14
CA LYS A 117 -7.28 -0.74 12.95
C LYS A 117 -6.56 -0.16 11.74
N TYR A 118 -6.52 -0.91 10.63
CA TYR A 118 -5.90 -0.44 9.40
C TYR A 118 -6.44 0.94 8.95
N LYS A 119 -7.76 1.15 9.07
CA LYS A 119 -8.42 2.43 8.79
C LYS A 119 -7.86 3.59 9.61
N ASP A 120 -7.59 3.38 10.90
CA ASP A 120 -7.08 4.44 11.77
C ASP A 120 -5.64 4.82 11.38
N LEU A 121 -4.86 3.85 10.88
CA LEU A 121 -3.52 4.10 10.35
C LEU A 121 -3.56 4.88 9.04
N LEU A 122 -4.42 4.50 8.10
CA LEU A 122 -4.58 5.21 6.82
C LEU A 122 -5.02 6.66 7.01
N ASN A 123 -6.01 6.90 7.87
CA ASN A 123 -6.46 8.26 8.19
C ASN A 123 -5.30 9.14 8.71
N TYR A 124 -4.41 8.57 9.52
CA TYR A 124 -3.23 9.29 10.01
C TYR A 124 -2.22 9.58 8.89
N MET A 125 -1.99 8.64 7.97
CA MET A 125 -1.11 8.85 6.81
C MET A 125 -1.60 9.99 5.93
N GLU A 126 -2.90 10.01 5.61
CA GLU A 126 -3.50 11.08 4.79
C GLU A 126 -3.34 12.46 5.45
N GLN A 127 -3.59 12.56 6.76
CA GLN A 127 -3.40 13.81 7.50
C GLN A 127 -1.93 14.26 7.57
N ALA A 128 -1.01 13.31 7.73
CA ALA A 128 0.42 13.58 7.77
C ALA A 128 0.93 14.07 6.40
N ASP A 129 0.47 13.46 5.31
CA ASP A 129 0.81 13.86 3.94
C ASP A 129 0.29 15.26 3.60
N GLU A 130 -0.95 15.60 4.00
CA GLU A 130 -1.49 16.95 3.84
C GLU A 130 -0.65 17.99 4.60
N THR A 131 -0.29 17.69 5.85
CA THR A 131 0.55 18.58 6.66
C THR A 131 1.94 18.77 6.04
N SER A 132 2.52 17.69 5.52
CA SER A 132 3.83 17.72 4.86
C SER A 132 3.79 18.58 3.59
N ARG A 133 2.76 18.40 2.75
CA ARG A 133 2.54 19.24 1.55
C ARG A 133 2.38 20.72 1.88
N GLN A 134 1.63 21.04 2.92
CA GLN A 134 1.47 22.42 3.39
C GLN A 134 2.80 23.03 3.86
N SER A 135 3.62 22.25 4.57
CA SER A 135 4.93 22.70 5.05
C SER A 135 5.91 22.96 3.91
N VAL A 136 5.94 22.08 2.89
CA VAL A 136 6.75 22.28 1.68
C VAL A 136 6.32 23.53 0.93
N ASN A 137 5.01 23.73 0.73
CA ASN A 137 4.49 24.93 0.06
C ASN A 137 4.85 26.21 0.82
N GLU A 138 4.79 26.18 2.16
CA GLU A 138 5.17 27.32 2.99
C GLU A 138 6.67 27.62 2.91
N LEU A 139 7.52 26.59 2.92
CA LEU A 139 8.97 26.75 2.73
C LEU A 139 9.29 27.30 1.33
N SER A 140 8.59 26.84 0.29
CA SER A 140 8.73 27.38 -1.07
C SER A 140 8.30 28.84 -1.15
N ARG A 141 7.19 29.20 -0.50
CA ARG A 141 6.71 30.60 -0.42
C ARG A 141 7.73 31.49 0.30
N GLN A 142 8.25 31.04 1.45
CA GLN A 142 9.26 31.78 2.21
C GLN A 142 10.57 31.94 1.44
N ALA A 143 11.04 30.90 0.73
CA ALA A 143 12.22 30.99 -0.12
C ALA A 143 12.05 32.00 -1.27
N GLN A 144 10.85 32.06 -1.84
CA GLN A 144 10.49 32.99 -2.92
C GLN A 144 10.35 34.43 -2.42
N GLU A 145 9.82 34.63 -1.21
CA GLU A 145 9.77 35.93 -0.52
C GLU A 145 11.16 36.45 -0.11
N LEU A 146 12.08 35.53 0.25
CA LEU A 146 13.47 35.86 0.60
C LEU A 146 14.40 36.05 -0.61
N GLY A 147 13.86 36.01 -1.84
CA GLY A 147 14.64 36.21 -3.06
C GLY A 147 15.64 35.09 -3.36
N MET A 148 15.52 33.93 -2.70
CA MET A 148 16.30 32.73 -2.98
C MET A 148 15.61 31.92 -4.10
N GLY A 149 15.43 32.53 -5.26
CA GLY A 149 15.03 31.81 -6.47
C GLY A 149 16.26 31.21 -7.15
N TYR A 150 16.17 29.96 -7.61
CA TYR A 150 17.04 29.47 -8.68
C TYR A 150 16.65 30.11 -10.01
#